data_AF-A0A421B2I4-F1
#
_entry.id   AF-A0A421B2I4-F1
#
_cell.length_a   1.000
_cell.length_b   1.000
_cell.length_c   1.000
_cell.angle_alpha   90.00
_cell.angle_beta   90.00
_cell.angle_gamma   90.00
#
_symmetry.space_group_name_H-M   'P 1'
#
loop_
_entity.id
_entity.type
_entity.pdbx_description
1 polymer ?
#
loop_
_entity_poly.entity_id
_entity_poly.type
_entity_poly.pdbx_seq_one_letter_code
_entity_poly.pdbx_strand_id
1 'polypeptide(L)'
;EGRRHDFHCLKQSGILRDRDTTSWLADKGYIDSDMIIPFRKPRKREQPRWQKDYNFRHNKIRVAVERAIAHLKTWRILHTDYRRPYNTFATTIRAVIGLYFYARSE
;
A
#
# COMPACT_ATOMS: atom_id res chain seq x y z
N GLU A 1 2.47 -21.73 6.89
CA GLU A 1 1.06 -21.35 6.61
C GLU A 1 1.05 -20.05 5.80
N GLY A 2 0.65 -20.11 4.53
CA GLY A 2 0.73 -18.97 3.61
C GLY A 2 -0.43 -18.92 2.61
N ARG A 3 -1.59 -19.48 3.00
CA ARG A 3 -2.76 -19.67 2.11
C ARG A 3 -3.75 -18.51 2.14
N ARG A 4 -3.59 -17.55 3.05
CA ARG A 4 -4.50 -16.42 3.22
C ARG A 4 -4.03 -15.25 2.38
N HIS A 5 -4.93 -14.75 1.53
CA HIS A 5 -4.68 -13.57 0.71
C HIS A 5 -4.50 -12.33 1.59
N ASP A 6 -3.62 -11.40 1.21
CA ASP A 6 -3.29 -10.19 2.00
C ASP A 6 -4.53 -9.39 2.41
N PHE A 7 -5.57 -9.38 1.56
CA PHE A 7 -6.83 -8.73 1.87
C PHE A 7 -7.53 -9.31 3.10
N HIS A 8 -7.41 -10.63 3.33
CA HIS A 8 -7.91 -11.27 4.55
C HIS A 8 -7.21 -10.74 5.79
N CYS A 9 -5.87 -10.63 5.73
CA CYS A 9 -5.08 -10.07 6.81
C CYS A 9 -5.45 -8.61 7.07
N LEU A 10 -5.69 -7.82 6.02
CA LEU A 10 -6.16 -6.44 6.14
C LEU A 10 -7.52 -6.35 6.84
N LYS A 11 -8.52 -7.16 6.45
CA LYS A 11 -9.81 -7.20 7.15
C LYS A 11 -9.66 -7.60 8.62
N GLN A 12 -8.83 -8.62 8.90
CA GLN A 12 -8.60 -9.12 10.25
C GLN A 12 -7.91 -8.09 11.15
N SER A 13 -7.07 -7.22 10.60
CA SER A 13 -6.39 -6.15 11.35
C SER A 13 -7.35 -5.11 11.94
N GLY A 14 -8.59 -5.05 11.48
CA GLY A 14 -9.59 -4.08 11.93
C GLY A 14 -9.39 -2.66 11.41
N ILE A 15 -8.32 -2.39 10.63
CA ILE A 15 -8.00 -1.05 10.10
C ILE A 15 -9.12 -0.41 9.27
N LEU A 16 -9.99 -1.24 8.67
CA LEU A 16 -11.06 -0.80 7.78
C LEU A 16 -12.40 -0.54 8.49
N ARG A 17 -12.57 -0.96 9.76
CA ARG A 17 -13.90 -1.05 10.40
C ARG A 17 -14.66 0.27 10.54
N ASP A 18 -13.95 1.40 10.58
CA ASP A 18 -14.52 2.74 10.80
C ASP A 18 -14.01 3.77 9.78
N ARG A 19 -13.66 3.33 8.56
CA ARG A 19 -13.09 4.20 7.53
C ARG A 19 -13.88 4.09 6.24
N ASP A 20 -14.19 5.22 5.63
CA ASP A 20 -14.66 5.26 4.25
C ASP A 20 -13.48 4.96 3.30
N THR A 21 -13.51 3.78 2.69
CA THR A 21 -12.47 3.28 1.79
C THR A 21 -12.79 3.53 0.33
N THR A 22 -13.93 4.13 0.00
CA THR A 22 -14.42 4.32 -1.38
C THR A 22 -13.51 5.20 -2.23
N SER A 23 -12.71 6.04 -1.58
CA SER A 23 -11.71 6.92 -2.22
C SER A 23 -10.30 6.34 -2.24
N TRP A 24 -10.08 5.15 -1.67
CA TRP A 24 -8.74 4.57 -1.52
C TRP A 24 -8.34 3.79 -2.76
N LEU A 25 -7.11 3.98 -3.23
CA LEU A 25 -6.55 3.16 -4.31
C LEU A 25 -5.97 1.86 -3.75
N ALA A 26 -6.35 0.74 -4.35
CA ALA A 26 -5.92 -0.58 -3.93
C ALA A 26 -5.35 -1.42 -5.07
N ASP A 27 -4.62 -2.48 -4.73
CA ASP A 27 -4.16 -3.45 -5.72
C ASP A 27 -5.35 -4.27 -6.25
N LYS A 28 -5.19 -4.81 -7.45
CA LYS A 28 -6.07 -5.76 -8.15
C LYS A 28 -6.48 -6.97 -7.30
N GLY A 29 -5.71 -7.32 -6.28
CA GLY A 29 -6.02 -8.42 -5.33
C GLY A 29 -7.13 -8.07 -4.34
N TYR A 30 -7.35 -6.79 -4.05
CA TYR A 30 -8.31 -6.30 -3.05
C TYR A 30 -9.73 -6.22 -3.62
N ILE A 31 -10.17 -7.27 -4.30
CA ILE A 31 -11.57 -7.39 -4.76
C ILE A 31 -12.50 -7.43 -3.54
N ASP A 32 -13.70 -6.86 -3.67
CA ASP A 32 -14.73 -6.79 -2.62
C ASP A 32 -14.27 -6.02 -1.36
N SER A 33 -13.50 -4.94 -1.57
CA SER A 33 -12.96 -4.04 -0.55
C SER A 33 -13.58 -2.64 -0.51
N ASP A 34 -14.54 -2.37 -1.39
CA ASP A 34 -15.09 -1.03 -1.68
C ASP A 34 -14.06 0.00 -2.15
N MET A 35 -12.79 -0.39 -2.30
CA MET A 35 -11.70 0.47 -2.77
C MET A 35 -11.69 0.61 -4.29
N ILE A 36 -11.08 1.70 -4.75
CA ILE A 36 -10.77 1.95 -6.15
C ILE A 36 -9.70 0.95 -6.59
N ILE A 37 -10.07 0.00 -7.45
CA ILE A 37 -9.16 -1.03 -7.99
C ILE A 37 -8.99 -0.92 -9.51
N PRO A 38 -7.85 -1.39 -10.07
CA PRO A 38 -7.64 -1.45 -11.51
C PRO A 38 -8.48 -2.55 -12.16
N PHE A 39 -8.95 -2.30 -13.38
CA PHE A 39 -9.73 -3.26 -14.17
C PHE A 39 -8.89 -4.51 -14.49
N ARG A 40 -9.43 -5.70 -14.20
CA ARG A 40 -8.82 -6.97 -14.61
C ARG A 40 -8.96 -7.17 -16.12
N LYS A 41 -7.93 -7.76 -16.73
CA LYS A 41 -7.98 -8.16 -18.13
C LYS A 41 -9.03 -9.29 -18.26
N PRO A 42 -10.04 -9.14 -19.13
CA PRO A 42 -11.04 -10.19 -19.33
C PRO A 42 -10.42 -11.44 -19.97
N ARG A 43 -10.94 -12.62 -19.61
CA ARG A 43 -10.44 -13.90 -20.13
C ARG A 43 -10.79 -14.00 -21.63
N LYS A 44 -9.80 -14.30 -22.47
CA LYS A 44 -9.94 -14.46 -23.93
C LYS A 44 -10.53 -13.24 -24.67
N ARG A 45 -10.43 -12.03 -24.10
CA ARG A 45 -10.85 -10.79 -24.75
C ARG A 45 -9.82 -9.70 -24.60
N GLU A 46 -9.79 -8.78 -25.56
CA GLU A 46 -9.01 -7.56 -25.42
C GLU A 46 -9.62 -6.63 -24.39
N GLN A 47 -8.76 -5.93 -23.67
CA GLN A 47 -9.18 -4.91 -22.73
C GLN A 47 -9.48 -3.61 -23.48
N PRO A 48 -10.66 -2.99 -23.31
CA PRO A 48 -11.00 -1.71 -23.93
C PRO A 48 -9.94 -0.64 -23.66
N ARG A 49 -9.71 0.27 -24.63
CA ARG A 49 -8.69 1.32 -24.52
C ARG A 49 -8.87 2.20 -23.28
N TRP A 50 -10.10 2.59 -22.97
CA TRP A 50 -10.40 3.40 -21.78
C TRP A 50 -10.03 2.70 -20.46
N GLN A 51 -10.17 1.36 -20.37
CA GLN A 51 -9.74 0.60 -19.19
C GLN A 51 -8.21 0.53 -19.10
N LYS A 52 -7.52 0.45 -20.23
CA LYS A 52 -6.06 0.53 -20.28
C LYS A 52 -5.57 1.90 -19.81
N ASP A 53 -6.20 2.98 -20.28
CA ASP A 53 -5.87 4.35 -19.90
C ASP A 53 -6.11 4.61 -18.40
N TYR A 54 -7.22 4.09 -17.86
CA TYR A 54 -7.50 4.11 -16.43
C TYR A 54 -6.43 3.35 -15.64
N ASN A 55 -6.13 2.11 -16.02
CA ASN A 55 -5.13 1.28 -15.36
C ASN A 55 -3.73 1.91 -15.42
N PHE A 56 -3.40 2.60 -16.52
CA PHE A 56 -2.14 3.32 -16.66
C PHE A 56 -2.03 4.44 -15.62
N ARG A 57 -3.06 5.28 -15.47
CA ARG A 57 -3.10 6.36 -14.46
C ARG A 57 -3.05 5.79 -13.03
N HIS A 58 -3.83 4.76 -12.76
CA HIS A 58 -3.84 4.07 -11.47
C HIS A 58 -2.44 3.49 -11.14
N ASN A 59 -1.81 2.81 -12.10
CA ASN A 59 -0.49 2.23 -11.92
C ASN A 59 0.60 3.29 -11.76
N LYS A 60 0.49 4.46 -12.39
CA LYS A 60 1.43 5.57 -12.20
C LYS A 60 1.49 6.00 -10.73
N ILE A 61 0.33 6.11 -10.07
CA ILE A 61 0.26 6.43 -8.63
C ILE A 61 0.86 5.29 -7.81
N ARG A 62 0.49 4.03 -8.10
CA ARG A 62 1.02 2.87 -7.41
C ARG A 62 2.54 2.76 -7.48
N VAL A 63 3.14 2.98 -8.64
CA VAL A 63 4.59 2.92 -8.81
C VAL A 63 5.30 3.94 -7.91
N ALA A 64 4.74 5.14 -7.74
CA ALA A 64 5.30 6.11 -6.81
C ALA A 64 5.23 5.64 -5.35
N VAL A 65 4.10 5.06 -4.94
CA VAL A 65 3.91 4.50 -3.59
C VAL A 65 4.83 3.30 -3.34
N GLU A 66 4.93 2.38 -4.30
CA GLU A 66 5.79 1.20 -4.21
C GLU A 66 7.27 1.59 -4.12
N ARG A 67 7.70 2.61 -4.86
CA ARG A 67 9.05 3.18 -4.73
C ARG A 67 9.28 3.76 -3.33
N ALA A 68 8.33 4.54 -2.80
CA ALA A 68 8.44 5.08 -1.45
C ALA A 68 8.53 3.97 -0.38
N ILE A 69 7.72 2.91 -0.50
CA ILE A 69 7.78 1.75 0.38
C ILE A 69 9.11 0.99 0.23
N ALA A 70 9.61 0.83 -1.00
CA ALA A 70 10.90 0.18 -1.25
C ALA A 70 12.04 0.97 -0.58
N HIS A 71 12.05 2.30 -0.69
CA HIS A 71 12.99 3.15 0.03
C HIS A 71 12.85 3.01 1.54
N LEU A 72 11.62 3.00 2.08
CA LEU A 72 11.39 2.82 3.50
C LEU A 72 11.97 1.48 4.01
N LYS A 73 11.78 0.40 3.25
CA LYS A 73 12.29 -0.93 3.60
C LYS A 73 13.83 -0.99 3.67
N THR A 74 14.54 -0.16 2.90
CA THR A 74 16.02 -0.14 2.92
C THR A 74 16.60 0.70 4.05
N TRP A 75 15.78 1.45 4.79
CA TRP A 75 16.28 2.29 5.88
C TRP A 75 16.67 1.43 7.08
N ARG A 76 17.97 1.39 7.37
CA ARG A 76 18.56 0.64 8.49
C ARG A 76 17.90 0.94 9.83
N ILE A 77 17.49 2.19 10.07
CA ILE A 77 16.80 2.61 11.30
C ILE A 77 15.49 1.84 11.58
N LEU A 78 14.88 1.24 10.54
CA LEU A 78 13.65 0.45 10.67
C LEU A 78 13.89 -1.06 10.86
N HIS A 79 15.10 -1.56 10.60
CA HIS A 79 15.36 -3.01 10.60
C HIS A 79 16.71 -3.45 11.21
N THR A 80 17.61 -2.54 11.56
CA THR A 80 18.90 -2.85 12.18
C THR A 80 18.77 -2.83 13.71
N ASP A 81 19.32 -3.85 14.37
CA ASP A 81 19.63 -3.99 15.81
C ASP A 81 18.54 -3.79 16.87
N TYR A 82 17.27 -3.54 16.53
CA TYR A 82 16.23 -3.45 17.56
C TYR A 82 14.86 -3.96 17.12
N ARG A 83 14.34 -4.97 17.83
CA ARG A 83 12.97 -5.47 17.67
C ARG A 83 12.03 -4.61 18.51
N ARG A 84 11.49 -3.54 17.90
CA ARG A 84 10.55 -2.62 18.58
C ARG A 84 9.30 -3.38 19.06
N PRO A 85 8.82 -3.14 20.29
CA PRO A 85 7.49 -3.58 20.71
C PRO A 85 6.42 -3.09 19.71
N TYR A 86 5.50 -3.97 19.31
CA TYR A 86 4.53 -3.68 18.25
C TYR A 86 3.67 -2.44 18.53
N ASN A 87 3.33 -2.21 19.81
CA ASN A 87 2.59 -1.03 20.26
C ASN A 87 3.32 0.31 19.97
N THR A 88 4.65 0.30 19.79
CA THR A 88 5.45 1.49 19.47
C THR A 88 5.68 1.71 17.97
N PHE A 89 5.18 0.80 17.12
CA PHE A 89 5.44 0.79 15.69
C PHE A 89 4.98 2.09 15.01
N ALA A 90 3.75 2.53 15.28
CA ALA A 90 3.21 3.76 14.68
C ALA A 90 4.03 5.01 15.04
N THR A 91 4.45 5.13 16.31
CA THR A 91 5.27 6.25 16.79
C THR A 91 6.66 6.21 16.16
N THR A 92 7.26 5.04 16.03
CA THR A 92 8.58 4.86 15.41
C THR A 92 8.56 5.27 13.94
N ILE A 93 7.57 4.81 13.17
CA ILE A 93 7.42 5.18 11.76
C ILE A 93 7.27 6.70 11.61
N ARG A 94 6.43 7.34 12.44
CA ARG A 94 6.24 8.81 12.42
C ARG A 94 7.55 9.55 12.71
N ALA A 95 8.29 9.14 13.74
CA ALA A 95 9.56 9.77 14.10
C ALA A 95 10.61 9.65 12.98
N VAL A 96 10.74 8.46 12.39
CA VAL A 96 11.68 8.21 11.29
C VAL A 96 11.32 9.02 10.05
N ILE A 97 10.04 9.11 9.69
CA ILE A 97 9.57 9.97 8.59
C ILE A 97 9.90 11.44 8.87
N GLY A 98 9.67 11.92 10.10
CA GLY A 98 10.01 13.28 10.51
C GLY A 98 11.50 13.58 10.36
N LEU A 99 12.37 12.69 10.86
CA LEU A 99 13.83 12.81 10.71
C LEU A 99 14.26 12.83 9.24
N TYR A 100 13.66 11.99 8.39
CA TYR A 100 13.97 11.94 6.96
C TYR A 100 13.66 13.26 6.24
N PHE A 101 12.51 13.88 6.56
CA PHE A 101 12.14 15.17 5.97
C PHE A 101 12.98 16.31 6.54
N TYR A 102 13.26 16.30 7.85
CA TYR A 102 14.16 17.27 8.49
C TYR A 102 15.53 17.29 7.81
N ALA A 103 16.15 16.12 7.59
CA ALA A 103 17.45 15.99 6.94
C ALA A 103 17.45 16.36 5.43
N ARG A 104 16.29 16.65 4.83
CA ARG A 104 16.14 17.06 3.43
C ARG A 104 15.60 18.50 3.28
N SER A 105 15.23 19.14 4.38
CA SER A 105 14.77 20.53 4.40
C SER A 105 15.91 21.53 4.64
N GLU A 106 17.10 21.02 4.99
CA GLU A 106 18.38 21.74 4.90
C GLU A 106 19.02 21.52 3.52
#